data_AF-A0A8X6G0V2-F1
#
_entry.id   AF-A0A8X6G0V2-F1
#
_cell.length_a   1.000
_cell.length_b   1.000
_cell.length_c   1.000
_cell.angle_alpha   90.00
_cell.angle_beta   90.00
_cell.angle_gamma   90.00
#
_symmetry.space_group_name_H-M   'P 1'
#
loop_
_entity.id
_entity.type
_entity.pdbx_description
1 polymer ?
#
loop_
_entity_poly.entity_id
_entity_poly.type
_entity_poly.pdbx_seq_one_letter_code
_entity_poly.pdbx_strand_id
1 'polypeptide(L)'
;FGSMVLSPSTGIILNNDMDNFSSSNITNSFGIPSSGKNRIKPGRRPFSSMSPVIVTDSNGDVKLTLGGSGGLKITTCMAQDLLDDLKEKGHQLKFSLDSGIIMGILKDKGILCANSDFRKGGEVDGF
;
A
#
# COMPACT_ATOMS: atom_id res chain seq x y z
N PHE A 1 -3.67 11.98 11.76
CA PHE A 1 -3.89 13.18 10.92
C PHE A 1 -2.57 13.83 10.53
N GLY A 2 -1.64 13.12 9.87
CA GLY A 2 -0.32 13.66 9.54
C GLY A 2 0.40 14.22 10.78
N SER A 3 0.90 15.45 10.65
CA SER A 3 1.56 16.21 11.73
C SER A 3 0.62 16.77 12.81
N MET A 4 -0.71 16.58 12.68
CA MET A 4 -1.74 17.26 13.47
C MET A 4 -1.75 18.79 13.33
N VAL A 5 -1.09 19.33 12.30
CA VAL A 5 -1.07 20.76 12.00
C VAL A 5 -2.00 21.05 10.82
N LEU A 6 -3.04 21.84 11.07
CA LEU A 6 -3.96 22.37 10.07
C LEU A 6 -3.53 23.78 9.69
N SER A 7 -3.36 24.07 8.40
CA SER A 7 -3.17 25.43 7.92
C SER A 7 -4.46 26.25 8.09
N PRO A 8 -4.49 27.32 8.90
CA PRO A 8 -5.73 28.09 9.12
C PRO A 8 -6.22 28.81 7.86
N SER A 9 -5.32 29.14 6.93
CA SER A 9 -5.64 29.87 5.71
C SER A 9 -6.13 28.96 4.57
N THR A 10 -5.68 27.70 4.51
CA THR A 10 -6.01 26.79 3.39
C THR A 10 -6.84 25.58 3.79
N GLY A 11 -6.93 25.27 5.10
CA GLY A 11 -7.57 24.06 5.58
C GLY A 11 -6.79 22.76 5.29
N ILE A 12 -5.55 22.86 4.78
CA ILE A 12 -4.72 21.69 4.48
C ILE A 12 -4.05 21.18 5.77
N ILE A 13 -4.15 19.87 6.02
CA ILE A 13 -3.40 19.19 7.09
C ILE A 13 -2.02 18.82 6.55
N LEU A 14 -0.96 19.24 7.24
CA LEU A 14 0.42 18.94 6.84
C LEU A 14 0.81 17.49 7.16
N ASN A 15 1.58 16.85 6.27
CA ASN A 15 2.10 15.50 6.51
C ASN A 15 3.15 15.47 7.64
N ASN A 16 3.45 14.27 8.12
CA ASN A 16 4.55 13.99 9.03
C ASN A 16 5.56 13.01 8.41
N ASP A 17 5.73 13.05 7.08
CA ASP A 17 6.51 12.06 6.33
C ASP A 17 8.00 12.06 6.69
N MET A 18 8.48 13.11 7.37
CA MET A 18 9.82 13.16 7.94
C MET A 18 10.11 12.02 8.91
N ASP A 19 9.09 11.44 9.56
CA ASP A 19 9.24 10.27 10.45
C ASP A 19 9.64 8.99 9.68
N ASN A 20 9.46 8.96 8.36
CA ASN A 20 9.87 7.81 7.55
C ASN A 20 11.38 7.76 7.29
N PHE A 21 12.15 8.80 7.64
CA PHE A 21 13.61 8.74 7.62
C PHE A 21 14.16 8.00 8.85
N SER A 22 15.33 7.39 8.69
CA SER A 22 16.12 6.90 9.82
C SER A 22 16.80 8.08 10.53
N SER A 23 16.58 8.20 11.83
CA SER A 23 17.31 9.11 12.71
C SER A 23 18.34 8.33 13.54
N SER A 24 19.52 8.92 13.75
CA SER A 24 20.51 8.33 14.66
C SER A 24 19.94 8.37 16.08
N ASN A 25 19.76 7.19 16.69
CA ASN A 25 19.30 6.97 18.07
C ASN A 25 17.79 7.05 18.31
N ILE A 26 16.96 7.11 17.28
CA ILE A 26 15.49 7.05 17.43
C ILE A 26 14.94 5.98 16.48
N THR A 27 14.25 5.00 17.06
CA THR A 27 13.39 4.08 16.31
C THR A 27 12.17 4.88 15.85
N ASN A 28 11.86 4.84 14.55
CA ASN A 28 10.69 5.57 14.03
C ASN A 28 9.37 4.97 14.55
N SER A 29 8.24 5.62 14.27
CA SER A 29 6.92 5.20 14.78
C SER A 29 6.50 3.79 14.37
N PHE A 30 7.21 3.17 13.42
CA PHE A 30 6.95 1.81 12.92
C PHE A 30 7.95 0.76 13.44
N GLY A 31 8.90 1.11 14.30
CA GLY A 31 9.85 0.14 14.84
C GLY A 31 11.05 -0.16 13.94
N ILE A 32 11.30 0.62 12.88
CA ILE A 32 12.38 0.34 11.92
C ILE A 32 13.74 0.75 12.51
N PRO A 33 14.73 -0.15 12.56
CA PRO A 33 16.07 0.18 13.00
C PRO A 33 16.71 1.25 12.11
N SER A 34 17.54 2.11 12.70
CA SER A 34 18.25 3.16 11.96
C SER A 34 19.15 2.56 10.87
N SER A 35 18.85 2.85 9.60
CA SER A 35 19.70 2.53 8.47
C SER A 35 20.47 3.77 8.00
N GLY A 36 21.79 3.65 7.82
CA GLY A 36 22.60 4.73 7.25
C GLY A 36 22.14 5.16 5.85
N LYS A 37 21.46 4.27 5.11
CA LYS A 37 20.98 4.55 3.76
C LYS A 37 19.78 5.49 3.75
N ASN A 38 18.92 5.50 4.76
CA ASN A 38 17.68 6.30 4.78
C ASN A 38 17.79 7.50 5.74
N ARG A 39 18.96 8.14 5.83
CA ARG A 39 19.14 9.36 6.64
C ARG A 39 18.56 10.61 5.97
N ILE A 40 18.10 11.54 6.82
CA ILE A 40 17.62 12.87 6.45
C ILE A 40 18.71 13.64 5.71
N LYS A 41 18.36 14.19 4.54
CA LYS A 41 19.18 15.14 3.77
C LYS A 41 18.26 16.12 3.02
N PRO A 42 18.67 17.38 2.81
CA PRO A 42 17.89 18.33 2.01
C PRO A 42 17.56 17.79 0.61
N GLY A 43 16.32 18.00 0.16
CA GLY A 43 15.83 17.56 -1.15
C GLY A 43 15.64 16.04 -1.31
N ARG A 44 15.95 15.25 -0.28
CA ARG A 44 15.81 13.79 -0.32
C ARG A 44 14.37 13.37 -0.07
N ARG A 45 13.97 12.25 -0.69
CA ARG A 45 12.69 11.57 -0.40
C ARG A 45 12.90 10.48 0.65
N PRO A 46 12.03 10.37 1.66
CA PRO A 46 12.08 9.28 2.62
C PRO A 46 11.71 7.95 1.98
N PHE A 47 12.16 6.85 2.59
CA PHE A 47 11.69 5.51 2.26
C PHE A 47 10.17 5.39 2.46
N SER A 48 9.51 4.55 1.66
CA SER A 48 8.08 4.26 1.78
C SER A 48 7.82 2.76 1.57
N SER A 49 6.90 2.21 2.35
CA SER A 49 6.37 0.85 2.17
C SER A 49 5.23 0.79 1.15
N MET A 50 4.78 1.94 0.62
CA MET A 50 3.74 1.99 -0.40
C MET A 50 4.14 1.16 -1.62
N SER A 51 3.29 0.22 -1.99
CA SER A 51 3.55 -0.73 -3.07
C SER A 51 2.29 -0.85 -3.96
N PRO A 52 1.86 0.22 -4.66
CA PRO A 52 0.75 0.10 -5.60
C PRO A 52 1.11 -0.86 -6.74
N VAL A 53 0.21 -1.77 -7.10
CA VAL A 53 0.44 -2.82 -8.11
C VAL A 53 -0.60 -2.74 -9.21
N ILE A 54 -0.14 -2.85 -10.46
CA ILE A 54 -0.98 -3.06 -11.65
C ILE A 54 -0.47 -4.31 -12.35
N VAL A 55 -1.37 -5.26 -12.60
CA VAL A 55 -1.10 -6.50 -13.34
C VAL A 55 -1.79 -6.43 -14.69
N THR A 56 -1.03 -6.66 -15.75
CA THR A 56 -1.53 -6.75 -17.13
C THR A 56 -1.37 -8.15 -17.69
N ASP A 57 -2.18 -8.51 -18.69
CA ASP A 57 -1.89 -9.70 -19.50
C ASP A 57 -0.82 -9.43 -20.56
N SER A 58 -0.55 -10.44 -21.40
CA SER A 58 0.39 -10.37 -22.51
C SER A 58 0.02 -9.36 -23.59
N ASN A 59 -1.25 -8.95 -23.67
CA ASN A 59 -1.75 -7.96 -24.62
C ASN A 59 -1.70 -6.54 -24.05
N GLY A 60 -1.29 -6.39 -22.79
CA GLY A 60 -1.25 -5.11 -22.08
C GLY A 60 -2.58 -4.72 -21.41
N ASP A 61 -3.59 -5.58 -21.43
CA ASP A 61 -4.87 -5.30 -20.77
C ASP A 61 -4.73 -5.43 -19.26
N VAL A 62 -5.17 -4.41 -18.52
CA VAL A 62 -5.21 -4.44 -17.05
C VAL A 62 -6.15 -5.54 -16.58
N LYS A 63 -5.62 -6.43 -15.75
CA LYS A 63 -6.36 -7.53 -15.10
C LYS A 63 -6.60 -7.28 -13.63
N LEU A 64 -5.65 -6.66 -12.95
CA LEU A 64 -5.74 -6.42 -11.51
C LEU A 64 -5.04 -5.12 -11.15
N THR A 65 -5.65 -4.34 -10.26
CA THR A 65 -4.99 -3.24 -9.57
C THR A 65 -5.14 -3.42 -8.07
N LEU A 66 -4.04 -3.34 -7.33
CA LEU A 66 -4.02 -3.46 -5.87
C LEU A 66 -3.37 -2.23 -5.23
N GLY A 67 -3.93 -1.81 -4.10
CA GLY A 67 -3.37 -0.78 -3.24
C GLY A 67 -3.70 -1.04 -1.78
N GLY A 68 -2.83 -0.58 -0.88
CA GLY A 68 -2.99 -0.81 0.54
C GLY A 68 -2.47 0.34 1.37
N SER A 69 -2.98 0.45 2.60
CA SER A 69 -2.44 1.36 3.62
C SER A 69 -2.31 0.62 4.95
N GLY A 70 -1.23 0.90 5.70
CA GLY A 70 -0.90 0.16 6.92
C GLY A 70 0.57 0.21 7.34
N GLY A 71 1.32 1.23 6.90
CA GLY A 71 2.76 1.36 7.18
C GLY A 71 3.55 0.16 6.66
N LEU A 72 4.38 -0.44 7.52
CA LEU A 72 5.22 -1.59 7.17
C LEU A 72 4.47 -2.80 6.63
N LYS A 73 3.19 -2.96 7.00
CA LYS A 73 2.37 -4.11 6.56
C LYS A 73 1.96 -4.02 5.09
N ILE A 74 2.11 -2.85 4.44
CA ILE A 74 1.66 -2.67 3.06
C ILE A 74 2.33 -3.69 2.14
N THR A 75 3.66 -3.82 2.17
CA THR A 75 4.39 -4.70 1.25
C THR A 75 4.01 -6.18 1.42
N THR A 76 3.91 -6.66 2.66
CA THR A 76 3.56 -8.06 2.93
C THR A 76 2.12 -8.38 2.55
N CYS A 77 1.17 -7.48 2.86
CA CYS A 77 -0.22 -7.67 2.47
C CYS A 77 -0.35 -7.67 0.94
N MET A 78 0.27 -6.70 0.24
CA MET A 78 0.21 -6.62 -1.23
C MET A 78 0.73 -7.90 -1.89
N ALA A 79 1.78 -8.51 -1.34
CA ALA A 79 2.31 -9.77 -1.83
C ALA A 79 1.33 -10.95 -1.58
N GLN A 80 0.69 -11.01 -0.41
CA GLN A 80 -0.27 -12.07 -0.07
C GLN A 80 -1.46 -12.06 -1.02
N ASP A 81 -2.10 -10.91 -1.23
CA ASP A 81 -3.30 -10.85 -2.08
C ASP A 81 -2.98 -11.05 -3.56
N LEU A 82 -1.83 -10.57 -4.04
CA LEU A 82 -1.40 -10.87 -5.41
C LEU A 82 -1.21 -12.38 -5.60
N LEU A 83 -0.66 -13.08 -4.61
CA LEU A 83 -0.55 -14.53 -4.66
C LEU A 83 -1.94 -15.18 -4.65
N ASP A 84 -2.84 -14.74 -3.77
CA ASP A 84 -4.19 -15.33 -3.71
C ASP A 84 -4.98 -15.12 -5.02
N ASP A 85 -4.88 -13.96 -5.68
CA ASP A 85 -5.46 -13.74 -7.02
C ASP A 85 -4.88 -14.68 -8.09
N LEU A 86 -3.56 -14.92 -8.06
CA LEU A 86 -2.92 -15.86 -8.99
C LEU A 86 -3.37 -17.31 -8.74
N LYS A 87 -3.57 -17.73 -7.49
CA LYS A 87 -4.15 -19.04 -7.15
C LYS A 87 -5.53 -19.22 -7.78
N GLU A 88 -6.42 -18.23 -7.60
CA GLU A 88 -7.79 -18.30 -8.13
C GLU A 88 -7.80 -18.44 -9.66
N LYS A 89 -6.80 -17.88 -10.32
CA LYS A 89 -6.56 -18.02 -11.77
C LYS A 89 -5.92 -19.34 -12.19
N GLY A 90 -5.69 -20.26 -11.25
CA GLY A 90 -5.17 -21.60 -11.50
C GLY A 90 -3.64 -21.71 -11.49
N HIS A 91 -2.93 -20.67 -11.05
CA HIS A 91 -1.48 -20.77 -10.85
C HIS A 91 -1.16 -21.65 -9.64
N GLN A 92 -0.26 -22.60 -9.82
CA GLN A 92 0.22 -23.49 -8.76
C GLN A 92 1.07 -22.68 -7.77
N LEU A 93 0.56 -22.46 -6.55
CA LEU A 93 1.29 -21.78 -5.49
C LEU A 93 1.64 -22.74 -4.36
N LYS A 94 2.85 -22.60 -3.82
CA LYS A 94 3.30 -23.30 -2.61
C LYS A 94 3.26 -22.28 -1.46
N PHE A 95 2.33 -22.45 -0.52
CA PHE A 95 1.90 -21.38 0.40
C PHE A 95 2.26 -21.57 1.88
N SER A 96 2.26 -20.45 2.61
CA SER A 96 2.27 -20.29 4.09
C SER A 96 1.47 -19.01 4.46
N LEU A 97 0.70 -19.00 5.56
CA LEU A 97 -0.49 -18.16 5.90
C LEU A 97 -0.30 -16.63 6.17
N ASP A 98 -1.25 -15.76 5.72
CA ASP A 98 -2.31 -15.03 6.49
C ASP A 98 -2.88 -13.74 5.81
N SER A 99 -4.03 -13.21 6.31
CA SER A 99 -4.92 -12.13 5.77
C SER A 99 -4.35 -10.69 5.61
N GLY A 100 -4.67 -10.00 4.50
CA GLY A 100 -4.15 -8.68 4.08
C GLY A 100 -5.08 -7.46 4.18
N ILE A 101 -4.52 -6.23 4.07
CA ILE A 101 -5.16 -4.89 4.14
C ILE A 101 -5.21 -4.19 2.78
N ILE A 102 -6.24 -4.47 1.95
CA ILE A 102 -6.18 -4.18 0.51
C ILE A 102 -7.50 -3.70 -0.08
N MET A 103 -7.39 -2.75 -1.00
CA MET A 103 -8.43 -2.32 -1.93
C MET A 103 -7.96 -2.70 -3.34
N GLY A 104 -8.88 -3.17 -4.18
CA GLY A 104 -8.51 -3.60 -5.53
C GLY A 104 -9.66 -3.68 -6.52
N ILE A 105 -9.29 -3.67 -7.79
CA ILE A 105 -10.20 -3.81 -8.94
C ILE A 105 -9.66 -4.95 -9.82
N LEU A 106 -10.52 -5.90 -10.14
CA LEU A 106 -10.27 -7.08 -10.96
C LEU A 106 -11.15 -7.00 -12.20
N LYS A 107 -10.59 -7.32 -13.37
CA LYS A 107 -11.34 -7.52 -14.61
C LYS A 107 -11.37 -9.01 -14.95
N ASP A 108 -12.54 -9.65 -14.82
CA ASP A 108 -12.75 -11.05 -15.19
C ASP A 108 -13.88 -11.18 -16.22
N LYS A 109 -13.60 -11.86 -17.34
CA LYS A 109 -14.57 -12.12 -18.43
C LYS A 109 -15.38 -10.91 -18.90
N GLY A 110 -14.78 -9.72 -18.87
CA GLY A 110 -15.42 -8.46 -19.27
C GLY A 110 -16.21 -7.76 -18.16
N ILE A 111 -16.30 -8.35 -16.97
CA ILE A 111 -16.93 -7.79 -15.79
C ILE A 111 -15.84 -7.14 -14.92
N LEU A 112 -16.15 -5.97 -14.34
CA LEU A 112 -15.32 -5.33 -13.32
C LEU A 112 -15.82 -5.72 -11.94
N CYS A 113 -14.96 -6.33 -11.14
CA CYS A 113 -15.17 -6.62 -9.74
C CYS A 113 -14.30 -5.66 -8.93
N ALA A 114 -14.85 -5.03 -7.91
CA ALA A 114 -14.06 -4.14 -7.05
C ALA A 114 -14.34 -4.45 -5.58
N ASN A 115 -13.30 -4.32 -4.76
CA ASN A 115 -13.35 -4.61 -3.34
C ASN A 115 -12.81 -3.43 -2.53
N SER A 116 -13.52 -3.09 -1.46
CA SER A 116 -13.07 -2.17 -0.42
C SER A 116 -12.75 -2.96 0.84
N ASP A 117 -11.71 -2.53 1.55
CA ASP A 117 -11.31 -3.16 2.80
C ASP A 117 -12.38 -2.94 3.89
N PHE A 118 -13.06 -4.03 4.29
CA PHE A 118 -14.12 -4.00 5.29
C PHE A 118 -13.69 -3.39 6.64
N ARG A 119 -12.39 -3.45 6.99
CA ARG A 119 -11.88 -2.84 8.24
C ARG A 119 -11.88 -1.32 8.23
N LYS A 120 -12.02 -0.71 7.05
CA LYS A 120 -11.93 0.75 6.85
C LYS A 120 -13.28 1.42 6.61
N GLY A 121 -14.37 0.64 6.53
CA GLY A 121 -15.73 1.15 6.37
C GLY A 121 -16.01 1.90 5.07
N GLY A 122 -15.14 1.73 4.05
CA GLY A 122 -15.37 2.28 2.71
C GLY A 122 -16.21 1.33 1.86
N GLU A 123 -16.92 1.87 0.87
CA GLU A 123 -17.71 1.11 -0.08
C GLU A 123 -17.15 1.22 -1.51
N VAL A 124 -17.62 0.35 -2.38
CA VAL A 124 -17.29 0.33 -3.81
C VAL A 124 -18.50 0.82 -4.58
N ASP A 125 -18.29 1.64 -5.60
CA ASP A 125 -19.34 2.15 -6.49
C ASP A 125 -18.88 2.12 -7.96
N GLY A 126 -19.82 2.03 -8.91
CA GLY A 126 -19.55 1.88 -10.34
C GLY A 126 -20.82 1.87 -11.21
N PHE A 127 -20.65 1.96 -12.53
CA PHE A 127 -21.72 1.93 -13.53
C PHE A 127 -21.47 0.88 -14.63
#